data_AF-A0A936E847-F1
#
_entry.id   AF-A0A936E847-F1
#
_cell.length_a   1.000
_cell.length_b   1.000
_cell.length_c   1.000
_cell.angle_alpha   90.00
_cell.angle_beta   90.00
_cell.angle_gamma   90.00
#
_symmetry.space_group_name_H-M   'P 1'
#
loop_
_entity.id
_entity.type
_entity.pdbx_description
1 polymer ?
#
loop_
_entity_poly.entity_id
_entity_poly.type
_entity_poly.pdbx_seq_one_letter_code
_entity_poly.pdbx_strand_id
1 'polypeptide(L)'
;MGNVNGHDGITSDSPIDLPNTLDVALLPGYTPEIGDEFIIVSSEDTITNIFDFTNLPYIGNGKLFELEYKSSEVILTVVPSPIYWNGTCDSIWTNPCNWVGNSVPDSIHTVIISADAQHCPKLKTGSFSVGNGSGTQRCKKLILMYGGCLETDGIPVSISNRIQNSGMLRFRGNQPVICEPEAEIIIEDGGVIEVK
;
A
#
# COMPACT_ATOMS: atom_id res chain seq x y z
N MET A 1 5.42 -24.87 -23.66
CA MET A 1 4.59 -24.31 -22.57
C MET A 1 3.83 -23.16 -23.18
N GLY A 2 2.53 -23.33 -23.39
CA GLY A 2 1.69 -22.37 -24.10
C GLY A 2 1.10 -21.38 -23.11
N ASN A 3 1.40 -20.11 -23.32
CA ASN A 3 0.91 -18.99 -22.55
C ASN A 3 -0.60 -18.80 -22.82
N VAL A 4 -1.43 -19.18 -21.87
CA VAL A 4 -2.92 -19.11 -21.96
C VAL A 4 -3.47 -17.77 -21.46
N ASN A 5 -2.67 -16.91 -20.82
CA ASN A 5 -3.12 -15.69 -20.15
C ASN A 5 -2.41 -14.40 -20.62
N GLY A 6 -1.66 -14.46 -21.72
CA GLY A 6 -0.95 -13.30 -22.30
C GLY A 6 0.34 -12.88 -21.56
N HIS A 7 0.79 -13.66 -20.58
CA HIS A 7 2.02 -13.46 -19.81
C HIS A 7 2.65 -14.80 -19.41
N ASP A 8 3.97 -14.82 -19.24
CA ASP A 8 4.66 -16.03 -18.84
C ASP A 8 4.54 -16.25 -17.32
N GLY A 9 4.46 -17.52 -16.90
CA GLY A 9 4.31 -17.91 -15.51
C GLY A 9 4.67 -19.38 -15.26
N ILE A 10 4.77 -19.74 -14.00
CA ILE A 10 5.04 -21.11 -13.54
C ILE A 10 3.75 -21.71 -12.98
N THR A 11 3.45 -22.96 -13.35
CA THR A 11 2.37 -23.75 -12.76
C THR A 11 2.93 -25.08 -12.29
N SER A 12 2.55 -25.54 -11.09
CA SER A 12 2.97 -26.81 -10.51
C SER A 12 1.82 -27.49 -9.76
N ASP A 13 1.73 -28.81 -9.87
CA ASP A 13 0.78 -29.62 -9.06
C ASP A 13 1.42 -30.08 -7.74
N SER A 14 2.61 -29.57 -7.42
CA SER A 14 3.42 -29.91 -6.24
C SER A 14 3.90 -28.65 -5.53
N PRO A 15 4.24 -28.73 -4.22
CA PRO A 15 4.72 -27.58 -3.47
C PRO A 15 5.84 -26.83 -4.19
N ILE A 16 5.74 -25.51 -4.21
CA ILE A 16 6.73 -24.62 -4.79
C ILE A 16 7.49 -23.94 -3.64
N ASP A 17 8.81 -23.94 -3.71
CA ASP A 17 9.68 -23.14 -2.85
C ASP A 17 10.30 -22.02 -3.69
N LEU A 18 10.25 -20.77 -3.19
CA LEU A 18 10.65 -19.58 -3.95
C LEU A 18 12.02 -18.92 -3.60
N PRO A 19 13.02 -19.55 -2.97
CA PRO A 19 14.26 -18.87 -2.55
C PRO A 19 15.17 -18.64 -3.76
N ASN A 20 14.88 -17.63 -4.56
CA ASN A 20 15.60 -17.26 -5.77
C ASN A 20 15.25 -15.81 -6.19
N THR A 21 15.74 -15.42 -7.37
CA THR A 21 15.41 -14.14 -8.00
C THR A 21 14.19 -14.27 -8.90
N LEU A 22 13.27 -13.32 -8.79
CA LEU A 22 12.24 -13.03 -9.79
C LEU A 22 12.73 -11.93 -10.72
N ASP A 23 12.91 -12.25 -12.00
CA ASP A 23 13.21 -11.27 -13.05
C ASP A 23 11.96 -11.05 -13.91
N VAL A 24 11.50 -9.79 -13.99
CA VAL A 24 10.33 -9.42 -14.80
C VAL A 24 10.77 -8.53 -15.97
N ALA A 25 10.29 -8.83 -17.17
CA ALA A 25 10.51 -8.03 -18.36
C ALA A 25 9.17 -7.76 -19.06
N LEU A 26 9.04 -6.56 -19.63
CA LEU A 26 7.89 -6.20 -20.47
C LEU A 26 8.24 -6.42 -21.94
N LEU A 27 7.26 -6.89 -22.72
CA LEU A 27 7.39 -6.93 -24.17
C LEU A 27 7.55 -5.50 -24.73
N PRO A 28 8.35 -5.29 -25.78
CA PRO A 28 8.52 -3.98 -26.40
C PRO A 28 7.17 -3.35 -26.78
N GLY A 29 6.91 -2.13 -26.30
CA GLY A 29 5.68 -1.38 -26.58
C GLY A 29 4.48 -1.76 -25.71
N TYR A 30 4.59 -2.77 -24.85
CA TYR A 30 3.55 -3.07 -23.86
C TYR A 30 3.67 -2.15 -22.65
N THR A 31 2.58 -1.48 -22.29
CA THR A 31 2.47 -0.65 -21.08
C THR A 31 1.27 -1.14 -20.27
N PRO A 32 1.50 -1.86 -19.16
CA PRO A 32 0.44 -2.26 -18.26
C PRO A 32 -0.34 -1.07 -17.68
N GLU A 33 -1.63 -1.27 -17.44
CA GLU A 33 -2.53 -0.30 -16.83
C GLU A 33 -2.79 -0.60 -15.35
N ILE A 34 -3.14 0.43 -14.56
CA ILE A 34 -3.44 0.25 -13.14
C ILE A 34 -4.60 -0.74 -13.00
N GLY A 35 -4.41 -1.74 -12.15
CA GLY A 35 -5.37 -2.83 -11.95
C GLY A 35 -5.11 -4.06 -12.83
N ASP A 36 -4.15 -4.02 -13.77
CA ASP A 36 -3.71 -5.24 -14.44
C ASP A 36 -3.05 -6.18 -13.42
N GLU A 37 -3.44 -7.46 -13.47
CA GLU A 37 -2.94 -8.53 -12.61
C GLU A 37 -2.33 -9.66 -13.44
N PHE A 38 -1.18 -10.16 -12.98
CA PHE A 38 -0.46 -11.26 -13.62
C PHE A 38 -0.15 -12.33 -12.57
N ILE A 39 -0.72 -13.53 -12.73
CA ILE A 39 -0.42 -14.68 -11.89
C ILE A 39 0.87 -15.31 -12.43
N ILE A 40 1.99 -14.99 -11.80
CA ILE A 40 3.31 -15.44 -12.26
C ILE A 40 3.73 -16.79 -11.68
N VAL A 41 3.11 -17.19 -10.57
CA VAL A 41 3.28 -18.52 -9.97
C VAL A 41 1.90 -19.02 -9.54
N SER A 42 1.59 -20.25 -9.90
CA SER A 42 0.39 -20.97 -9.49
C SER A 42 0.78 -22.38 -9.02
N SER A 43 0.25 -22.79 -7.88
CA SER A 43 0.43 -24.13 -7.34
C SER A 43 -0.93 -24.74 -7.00
N GLU A 44 -1.17 -26.01 -7.36
CA GLU A 44 -2.34 -26.75 -6.83
C GLU A 44 -2.13 -27.19 -5.36
N ASP A 45 -0.89 -27.07 -4.86
CA ASP A 45 -0.54 -27.23 -3.45
C ASP A 45 -0.02 -25.88 -2.89
N THR A 46 0.90 -25.93 -1.93
CA THR A 46 1.35 -24.76 -1.18
C THR A 46 2.56 -24.10 -1.84
N ILE A 47 2.56 -22.78 -1.88
CA ILE A 47 3.75 -21.96 -2.09
C ILE A 47 4.39 -21.70 -0.72
N THR A 48 5.65 -22.09 -0.60
CA THR A 48 6.48 -21.88 0.58
C THR A 48 7.53 -20.81 0.29
N ASN A 49 7.79 -19.96 1.27
CA ASN A 49 8.69 -18.80 1.19
C ASN A 49 8.28 -17.74 0.14
N ILE A 50 9.15 -16.73 -0.01
CA ILE A 50 9.03 -15.63 -0.97
C ILE A 50 10.30 -15.57 -1.81
N PHE A 51 10.29 -14.79 -2.90
CA PHE A 51 11.51 -14.51 -3.65
C PHE A 51 12.51 -13.73 -2.79
N ASP A 52 13.77 -14.17 -2.77
CA ASP A 52 14.86 -13.49 -2.06
C ASP A 52 15.20 -12.13 -2.71
N PHE A 53 15.08 -12.06 -4.04
CA PHE A 53 15.33 -10.86 -4.83
C PHE A 53 14.28 -10.70 -5.92
N THR A 54 13.91 -9.45 -6.20
CA THR A 54 12.96 -9.13 -7.26
C THR A 54 13.49 -7.98 -8.12
N ASN A 55 13.60 -8.22 -9.42
CA ASN A 55 14.00 -7.24 -10.42
C ASN A 55 12.76 -6.86 -11.24
N LEU A 56 12.04 -5.85 -10.76
CA LEU A 56 10.81 -5.36 -11.39
C LEU A 56 11.12 -4.18 -12.31
N PRO A 57 10.64 -4.20 -13.57
CA PRO A 57 10.93 -3.14 -14.53
C PRO A 57 10.17 -1.86 -14.17
N TYR A 58 10.76 -0.71 -14.52
CA TYR A 58 10.08 0.56 -14.43
C TYR A 58 8.95 0.64 -15.47
N ILE A 59 7.71 0.79 -15.01
CA ILE A 59 6.53 0.88 -15.89
C ILE A 59 6.37 2.29 -16.48
N GLY A 60 6.82 3.33 -15.78
CA GLY A 60 6.59 4.72 -16.19
C GLY A 60 5.30 5.33 -15.65
N ASN A 61 5.15 6.65 -15.85
CA ASN A 61 3.90 7.38 -15.62
C ASN A 61 3.27 7.19 -14.22
N GLY A 62 4.10 7.09 -13.19
CA GLY A 62 3.64 6.92 -11.81
C GLY A 62 3.03 5.55 -11.53
N LYS A 63 3.42 4.50 -12.26
CA LYS A 63 3.01 3.10 -12.04
C LYS A 63 4.17 2.25 -11.57
N LEU A 64 3.87 1.22 -10.78
CA LEU A 64 4.83 0.18 -10.38
C LEU A 64 4.13 -1.19 -10.24
N PHE A 65 4.93 -2.24 -10.11
CA PHE A 65 4.46 -3.57 -9.75
C PHE A 65 4.48 -3.77 -8.23
N GLU A 66 3.38 -4.22 -7.68
CA GLU A 66 3.25 -4.72 -6.31
C GLU A 66 3.13 -6.24 -6.34
N LEU A 67 3.88 -6.94 -5.49
CA LEU A 67 3.85 -8.39 -5.35
C LEU A 67 2.95 -8.79 -4.19
N GLU A 68 2.04 -9.73 -4.45
CA GLU A 68 1.25 -10.40 -3.44
C GLU A 68 1.58 -11.90 -3.43
N TYR A 69 1.91 -12.43 -2.24
CA TYR A 69 2.17 -13.84 -2.03
C TYR A 69 0.98 -14.45 -1.28
N LYS A 70 0.29 -15.38 -1.93
CA LYS A 70 -0.79 -16.18 -1.37
C LYS A 70 -0.30 -17.61 -1.15
N SER A 71 -1.11 -18.43 -0.47
CA SER A 71 -0.79 -19.84 -0.22
C SER A 71 -0.62 -20.66 -1.50
N SER A 72 -1.23 -20.26 -2.62
CA SER A 72 -1.22 -21.00 -3.89
C SER A 72 -0.85 -20.15 -5.11
N GLU A 73 -0.67 -18.84 -4.95
CA GLU A 73 -0.43 -17.91 -6.05
C GLU A 73 0.59 -16.84 -5.67
N VAL A 74 1.38 -16.41 -6.66
CA VAL A 74 2.10 -15.13 -6.60
C VAL A 74 1.58 -14.24 -7.70
N ILE A 75 1.11 -13.06 -7.31
CA ILE A 75 0.42 -12.12 -8.20
C ILE A 75 1.26 -10.84 -8.28
N LEU A 76 1.50 -10.38 -9.51
CA LEU A 76 1.97 -9.03 -9.79
C LEU A 76 0.76 -8.17 -10.15
N THR A 77 0.53 -7.11 -9.37
CA THR A 77 -0.51 -6.12 -9.67
C THR A 77 0.13 -4.80 -10.04
N VAL A 78 -0.38 -4.15 -11.07
CA VAL A 78 0.03 -2.81 -11.46
C VAL A 78 -0.72 -1.81 -10.60
N VAL A 79 0.02 -1.03 -9.82
CA VAL A 79 -0.54 -0.05 -8.88
C VAL A 79 0.07 1.34 -9.10
N PRO A 80 -0.60 2.40 -8.63
CA PRO A 80 0.01 3.71 -8.57
C PRO A 80 1.26 3.71 -7.69
N SER A 81 2.23 4.54 -8.05
CA SER A 81 3.36 4.84 -7.17
C SER A 81 2.87 5.47 -5.86
N PRO A 82 3.56 5.24 -4.73
CA PRO A 82 3.17 5.83 -3.47
C PRO A 82 3.19 7.36 -3.54
N ILE A 83 2.25 7.97 -2.82
CA ILE A 83 2.22 9.43 -2.63
C ILE A 83 2.76 9.74 -1.24
N TYR A 84 3.67 10.71 -1.19
CA TYR A 84 4.36 11.11 0.02
C TYR A 84 3.75 12.38 0.59
N TRP A 85 3.42 12.34 1.89
CA TRP A 85 3.18 13.55 2.66
C TRP A 85 4.51 14.15 3.07
N ASN A 86 4.78 15.39 2.66
CA ASN A 86 5.91 16.18 3.12
C ASN A 86 5.48 17.31 4.09
N GLY A 87 4.17 17.62 4.14
CA GLY A 87 3.60 18.62 5.04
C GLY A 87 4.23 20.00 4.90
N THR A 88 4.70 20.40 3.70
CA THR A 88 5.46 21.64 3.54
C THR A 88 4.62 22.92 3.69
N CYS A 89 3.30 22.83 3.57
CA CYS A 89 2.42 23.99 3.69
C CYS A 89 1.75 24.10 5.06
N ASP A 90 1.02 23.05 5.47
CA ASP A 90 0.23 23.02 6.69
C ASP A 90 -0.15 21.57 7.09
N SER A 91 -1.05 21.42 8.07
CA SER A 91 -1.53 20.12 8.56
C SER A 91 -2.76 19.56 7.83
N ILE A 92 -3.24 20.20 6.75
CA ILE A 92 -4.52 19.88 6.11
C ILE A 92 -4.32 18.78 5.06
N TRP A 93 -4.89 17.60 5.30
CA TRP A 93 -4.78 16.44 4.41
C TRP A 93 -5.18 16.76 2.96
N THR A 94 -6.24 17.56 2.77
CA THR A 94 -6.79 17.87 1.44
C THR A 94 -6.07 19.02 0.73
N ASN A 95 -5.04 19.62 1.32
CA ASN A 95 -4.25 20.65 0.65
C ASN A 95 -3.18 20.00 -0.24
N PRO A 96 -3.25 20.12 -1.58
CA PRO A 96 -2.32 19.44 -2.49
C PRO A 96 -0.85 19.77 -2.25
N CYS A 97 -0.53 20.98 -1.74
CA CYS A 97 0.85 21.39 -1.55
C CYS A 97 1.56 20.74 -0.34
N ASN A 98 0.85 19.90 0.43
CA ASN A 98 1.44 19.00 1.43
C ASN A 98 1.85 17.63 0.86
N TRP A 99 1.53 17.37 -0.40
CA TRP A 99 1.79 16.11 -1.08
C TRP A 99 2.85 16.30 -2.15
N VAL A 100 3.83 15.41 -2.17
CA VAL A 100 4.80 15.36 -3.27
C VAL A 100 4.06 15.15 -4.59
N GLY A 101 4.31 16.03 -5.57
CA GLY A 101 3.62 16.02 -6.85
C GLY A 101 2.31 16.82 -6.89
N ASN A 102 1.96 17.56 -5.84
CA ASN A 102 0.72 18.37 -5.76
C ASN A 102 -0.56 17.57 -6.04
N SER A 103 -0.61 16.32 -5.59
CA SER A 103 -1.75 15.42 -5.78
C SER A 103 -2.19 14.83 -4.45
N VAL A 104 -3.47 15.01 -4.10
CA VAL A 104 -4.04 14.43 -2.88
C VAL A 104 -4.36 12.94 -3.14
N PRO A 105 -3.94 12.03 -2.27
CA PRO A 105 -4.20 10.60 -2.45
C PRO A 105 -5.68 10.26 -2.32
N ASP A 106 -6.05 9.15 -2.95
CA ASP A 106 -7.34 8.49 -2.86
C ASP A 106 -7.16 7.00 -2.55
N SER A 107 -8.23 6.21 -2.66
CA SER A 107 -8.26 4.79 -2.29
C SER A 107 -7.36 3.87 -3.11
N ILE A 108 -6.76 4.31 -4.22
CA ILE A 108 -5.81 3.47 -4.99
C ILE A 108 -4.35 3.70 -4.60
N HIS A 109 -4.05 4.77 -3.85
CA HIS A 109 -2.68 5.15 -3.52
C HIS A 109 -2.21 4.56 -2.19
N THR A 110 -0.99 4.04 -2.17
CA THR A 110 -0.24 3.88 -0.92
C THR A 110 0.22 5.27 -0.46
N VAL A 111 -0.09 5.62 0.78
CA VAL A 111 0.34 6.87 1.41
C VAL A 111 1.54 6.61 2.32
N ILE A 112 2.57 7.44 2.16
CA ILE A 112 3.76 7.43 3.02
C ILE A 112 3.83 8.78 3.73
N ILE A 113 3.79 8.76 5.07
CA ILE A 113 4.05 9.95 5.88
C ILE A 113 5.54 9.98 6.25
N SER A 114 6.25 10.95 5.68
CA SER A 114 7.70 11.04 5.78
C SER A 114 8.18 11.41 7.18
N ALA A 115 9.36 10.92 7.56
CA ALA A 115 10.00 11.18 8.84
C ALA A 115 10.28 12.67 9.11
N ASP A 116 10.53 13.41 8.03
CA ASP A 116 10.92 14.82 7.99
C ASP A 116 9.75 15.75 7.63
N ALA A 117 8.51 15.24 7.65
CA ALA A 117 7.34 16.05 7.36
C ALA A 117 7.25 17.24 8.34
N GLN A 118 7.25 18.45 7.79
CA GLN A 118 7.32 19.67 8.62
C GLN A 118 6.06 19.84 9.48
N HIS A 119 4.90 19.48 8.93
CA HIS A 119 3.62 19.52 9.62
C HIS A 119 2.98 18.13 9.65
N CYS A 120 2.55 17.72 10.85
CA CYS A 120 1.75 16.52 11.02
C CYS A 120 0.39 16.68 10.33
N PRO A 121 -0.09 15.74 9.49
CA PRO A 121 -1.47 15.73 9.01
C PRO A 121 -2.44 15.59 10.20
N LYS A 122 -3.45 16.46 10.23
CA LYS A 122 -4.51 16.50 11.24
C LYS A 122 -5.87 16.42 10.57
N LEU A 123 -6.55 15.29 10.69
CA LEU A 123 -7.83 15.03 10.06
C LEU A 123 -8.94 15.34 11.07
N LYS A 124 -9.59 16.48 10.89
CA LYS A 124 -10.60 17.04 11.82
C LYS A 124 -12.02 17.06 11.26
N THR A 125 -12.18 16.79 9.97
CA THR A 125 -13.46 16.89 9.28
C THR A 125 -13.65 15.75 8.28
N GLY A 126 -14.86 15.21 8.24
CA GLY A 126 -15.20 14.09 7.36
C GLY A 126 -14.86 12.76 8.01
N SER A 127 -14.19 11.87 7.28
CA SER A 127 -13.85 10.51 7.69
C SER A 127 -12.55 10.05 7.04
N PHE A 128 -11.82 9.16 7.73
CA PHE A 128 -10.58 8.58 7.23
C PHE A 128 -10.76 7.09 6.92
N SER A 129 -10.26 6.64 5.77
CA SER A 129 -10.26 5.22 5.43
C SER A 129 -8.93 4.74 4.88
N VAL A 130 -8.48 3.58 5.36
CA VAL A 130 -7.34 2.83 4.82
C VAL A 130 -7.88 1.54 4.21
N GLY A 131 -7.70 1.34 2.91
CA GLY A 131 -8.27 0.24 2.13
C GLY A 131 -9.51 0.65 1.33
N ASN A 132 -10.52 -0.20 1.33
CA ASN A 132 -11.73 -0.08 0.50
C ASN A 132 -12.83 0.83 1.10
N GLY A 133 -12.54 1.55 2.19
CA GLY A 133 -13.53 2.40 2.85
C GLY A 133 -13.96 3.60 2.00
N SER A 134 -15.18 4.09 2.26
CA SER A 134 -15.80 5.22 1.55
C SER A 134 -15.52 6.59 2.21
N GLY A 135 -14.44 6.70 2.99
CA GLY A 135 -14.09 7.92 3.70
C GLY A 135 -13.87 9.15 2.79
N THR A 136 -13.88 10.35 3.36
CA THR A 136 -13.57 11.57 2.61
C THR A 136 -12.07 11.78 2.41
N GLN A 137 -11.24 11.25 3.31
CA GLN A 137 -9.80 11.12 3.15
C GLN A 137 -9.45 9.64 3.08
N ARG A 138 -8.75 9.20 2.03
CA ARG A 138 -8.57 7.78 1.73
C ARG A 138 -7.19 7.44 1.21
N CYS A 139 -6.75 6.23 1.49
CA CYS A 139 -5.58 5.59 0.90
C CYS A 139 -5.79 4.08 0.84
N LYS A 140 -5.12 3.38 -0.08
CA LYS A 140 -5.11 1.90 -0.13
C LYS A 140 -4.40 1.33 1.09
N LYS A 141 -3.23 1.90 1.40
CA LYS A 141 -2.31 1.50 2.47
C LYS A 141 -1.70 2.75 3.09
N LEU A 142 -1.48 2.71 4.39
CA LEU A 142 -0.83 3.80 5.13
C LEU A 142 0.50 3.32 5.72
N ILE A 143 1.56 4.08 5.49
CA ILE A 143 2.88 3.85 6.06
C ILE A 143 3.30 5.12 6.80
N LEU A 144 3.55 5.03 8.10
CA LEU A 144 4.18 6.08 8.89
C LEU A 144 5.65 5.71 9.10
N MET A 145 6.55 6.50 8.54
CA MET A 145 7.98 6.34 8.79
C MET A 145 8.33 6.74 10.22
N TYR A 146 9.49 6.30 10.71
CA TYR A 146 10.02 6.74 12.01
C TYR A 146 10.08 8.27 12.09
N GLY A 147 9.43 8.86 13.09
CA GLY A 147 9.28 10.33 13.24
C GLY A 147 8.10 10.93 12.48
N GLY A 148 7.52 10.22 11.51
CA GLY A 148 6.27 10.59 10.87
C GLY A 148 5.09 10.51 11.84
N CYS A 149 4.02 11.24 11.58
CA CYS A 149 2.85 11.23 12.45
C CYS A 149 1.54 11.40 11.68
N LEU A 150 0.44 10.92 12.24
CA LEU A 150 -0.92 11.16 11.74
C LEU A 150 -1.85 11.33 12.94
N GLU A 151 -2.67 12.38 12.93
CA GLU A 151 -3.66 12.61 13.98
C GLU A 151 -5.06 12.70 13.39
N THR A 152 -5.99 11.91 13.92
CA THR A 152 -7.42 12.09 13.71
C THR A 152 -8.03 12.72 14.95
N ASP A 153 -9.02 13.59 14.77
CA ASP A 153 -9.69 14.28 15.89
C ASP A 153 -11.19 14.37 15.63
N GLY A 154 -11.96 13.53 16.33
CA GLY A 154 -13.42 13.55 16.27
C GLY A 154 -14.01 13.11 14.92
N ILE A 155 -13.30 12.29 14.15
CA ILE A 155 -13.78 11.72 12.88
C ILE A 155 -13.80 10.18 12.92
N PRO A 156 -14.75 9.53 12.23
CA PRO A 156 -14.75 8.07 12.11
C PRO A 156 -13.55 7.60 11.27
N VAL A 157 -12.94 6.50 11.70
CA VAL A 157 -11.83 5.84 11.01
C VAL A 157 -12.24 4.41 10.66
N SER A 158 -12.02 4.02 9.40
CA SER A 158 -12.25 2.66 8.92
C SER A 158 -10.96 2.10 8.32
N ILE A 159 -10.59 0.89 8.71
CA ILE A 159 -9.35 0.23 8.30
C ILE A 159 -9.76 -1.14 7.76
N SER A 160 -9.58 -1.36 6.46
CA SER A 160 -9.89 -2.62 5.76
C SER A 160 -8.71 -3.16 4.97
N ASN A 161 -7.54 -2.57 5.16
CA ASN A 161 -6.27 -3.01 4.61
C ASN A 161 -5.19 -2.72 5.67
N ARG A 162 -4.00 -2.34 5.24
CA ARG A 162 -2.80 -2.33 6.08
C ARG A 162 -2.37 -0.93 6.49
N ILE A 163 -2.05 -0.79 7.78
CA ILE A 163 -1.28 0.30 8.35
C ILE A 163 0.07 -0.26 8.83
N GLN A 164 1.17 0.32 8.37
CA GLN A 164 2.50 0.10 8.93
C GLN A 164 2.92 1.35 9.68
N ASN A 165 3.20 1.22 10.98
CA ASN A 165 3.46 2.35 11.85
C ASN A 165 4.81 2.20 12.54
N SER A 166 5.83 2.90 12.02
CA SER A 166 7.08 3.19 12.73
C SER A 166 7.06 4.57 13.41
N GLY A 167 5.97 5.33 13.27
CA GLY A 167 5.82 6.71 13.74
C GLY A 167 4.75 6.88 14.82
N MET A 168 4.07 8.02 14.83
CA MET A 168 3.01 8.34 15.80
C MET A 168 1.63 8.36 15.14
N LEU A 169 0.82 7.35 15.40
CA LEU A 169 -0.59 7.32 14.99
C LEU A 169 -1.49 7.67 16.18
N ARG A 170 -2.19 8.79 16.09
CA ARG A 170 -3.04 9.28 17.18
C ARG A 170 -4.51 9.35 16.78
N PHE A 171 -5.35 8.70 17.57
CA PHE A 171 -6.80 8.80 17.49
C PHE A 171 -7.30 9.64 18.67
N ARG A 172 -7.89 10.80 18.38
CA ARG A 172 -8.52 11.67 19.39
C ARG A 172 -10.03 11.73 19.21
N GLY A 173 -10.72 11.90 20.33
CA GLY A 173 -12.15 12.15 20.37
C GLY A 173 -12.98 10.88 20.34
N ASN A 174 -14.31 11.05 20.32
CA ASN A 174 -15.23 9.95 20.65
C ASN A 174 -15.81 9.23 19.42
N GLN A 175 -15.16 9.34 18.25
CA GLN A 175 -15.60 8.62 17.05
C GLN A 175 -14.94 7.24 16.97
N PRO A 176 -15.66 6.23 16.43
CA PRO A 176 -15.14 4.88 16.37
C PRO A 176 -13.98 4.75 15.39
N VAL A 177 -13.01 3.91 15.76
CA VAL A 177 -12.01 3.33 14.87
C VAL A 177 -12.44 1.88 14.62
N ILE A 178 -12.80 1.56 13.38
CA ILE A 178 -13.29 0.25 12.97
C ILE A 178 -12.22 -0.43 12.13
N CYS A 179 -11.75 -1.58 12.60
CA CYS A 179 -10.88 -2.47 11.82
C CYS A 179 -11.72 -3.65 11.30
N GLU A 180 -11.73 -3.85 9.99
CA GLU A 180 -12.35 -5.02 9.36
C GLU A 180 -11.50 -6.29 9.60
N PRO A 181 -12.08 -7.50 9.48
CA PRO A 181 -11.39 -8.75 9.84
C PRO A 181 -10.05 -8.99 9.14
N GLU A 182 -9.91 -8.55 7.89
CA GLU A 182 -8.70 -8.70 7.07
C GLU A 182 -7.73 -7.52 7.21
N ALA A 183 -8.04 -6.54 8.07
CA ALA A 183 -7.20 -5.38 8.27
C ALA A 183 -6.02 -5.67 9.19
N GLU A 184 -4.86 -5.11 8.84
CA GLU A 184 -3.64 -5.25 9.62
C GLU A 184 -3.15 -3.89 10.11
N ILE A 185 -2.91 -3.77 11.41
CA ILE A 185 -2.15 -2.65 11.98
C ILE A 185 -0.87 -3.22 12.57
N ILE A 186 0.24 -2.93 11.91
CA ILE A 186 1.57 -3.38 12.31
C ILE A 186 2.28 -2.20 12.96
N ILE A 187 2.67 -2.37 14.22
CA ILE A 187 3.52 -1.42 14.94
C ILE A 187 4.95 -1.92 14.78
N GLU A 188 5.76 -1.15 14.08
CA GLU A 188 7.17 -1.42 13.83
C GLU A 188 8.04 -0.68 14.85
N ASP A 189 9.37 -0.80 14.75
CA ASP A 189 10.28 -0.17 15.71
C ASP A 189 10.07 1.36 15.77
N GLY A 190 9.95 1.89 16.99
CA GLY A 190 9.61 3.29 17.25
C GLY A 190 8.13 3.68 17.07
N GLY A 191 7.29 2.76 16.57
CA GLY A 191 5.86 2.97 16.38
C GLY A 191 5.10 3.16 17.68
N VAL A 192 4.22 4.16 17.71
CA VAL A 192 3.31 4.43 18.83
C VAL A 192 1.89 4.62 18.30
N ILE A 193 0.94 3.98 18.96
CA ILE A 193 -0.49 4.26 18.82
C ILE A 193 -0.98 4.93 20.10
N GLU A 194 -1.59 6.09 19.96
CA GLU A 194 -2.16 6.85 21.08
C GLU A 194 -3.67 7.02 20.86
N VAL A 195 -4.47 6.59 21.85
CA VAL A 195 -5.93 6.72 21.84
C VAL A 195 -6.33 7.62 23.01
N LYS A 196 -7.04 8.72 22.73
CA LYS A 196 -7.42 9.74 23.72
C LYS A 196 -8.86 10.19 23.58
#